data_AF-A0A4W3GMF5-F1
#
_entry.id   AF-A0A4W3GMF5-F1
#
_cell.length_a   1.000
_cell.length_b   1.000
_cell.length_c   1.000
_cell.angle_alpha   90.00
_cell.angle_beta   90.00
_cell.angle_gamma   90.00
#
_symmetry.space_group_name_H-M   'P 1'
#
loop_
_entity.id
_entity.type
_entity.pdbx_description
1 polymer ?
#
loop_
_entity_poly.entity_id
_entity_poly.type
_entity_poly.pdbx_seq_one_letter_code
_entity_poly.pdbx_strand_id
1 'polypeptide(L)'
;MLHGQTQPCASTSMRKHKHAQSQACANTSLRKHCLVQTAKPCENTSMRKHNAAQTQPCANTSMRKHKHAQTQRCANTSMGKHQLAQTQDCANTSLGKHKLAQTQPCARTSMRKHKHAQTQACANTSLHKHKLAQTHACANTSLRRHKHAKTQACANTSLRKHKPAQTQASANTSLRKHKHVKTQACANTSLHKHKTAQTQPCANTN
;
A
#
# COMPACT_ATOMS: atom_id res chain seq x y z
N MET A 1 -14.01 25.42 20.69
CA MET A 1 -13.58 24.23 19.90
C MET A 1 -12.61 23.42 20.75
N LEU A 2 -12.79 22.10 20.87
CA LEU A 2 -11.88 21.24 21.64
C LEU A 2 -10.60 20.96 20.83
N HIS A 3 -9.48 21.50 21.31
CA HIS A 3 -8.12 21.24 20.84
C HIS A 3 -7.38 20.43 21.91
N GLY A 4 -6.72 19.34 21.51
CA GLY A 4 -5.84 18.60 22.39
C GLY A 4 -4.39 18.78 21.95
N GLN A 5 -3.56 19.37 22.81
CA GLN A 5 -2.12 19.46 22.66
C GLN A 5 -1.45 18.71 23.82
N THR A 6 -0.40 17.95 23.52
CA THR A 6 0.34 17.19 24.54
C THR A 6 1.79 17.62 24.58
N GLN A 7 2.33 17.72 25.79
CA GLN A 7 3.76 17.84 26.08
C GLN A 7 4.46 16.47 25.93
N PRO A 8 5.80 16.41 25.90
CA PRO A 8 6.55 15.16 25.85
C PRO A 8 6.10 14.20 26.94
N CYS A 9 5.85 12.93 26.59
CA CYS A 9 5.25 11.99 27.53
C CYS A 9 5.53 10.53 27.19
N ALA A 10 5.45 9.64 28.19
CA ALA A 10 5.52 8.21 27.90
C ALA A 10 4.29 7.73 27.13
N SER A 11 3.10 8.27 27.44
CA SER A 11 1.83 7.86 26.82
C SER A 11 0.78 8.96 26.87
N THR A 12 0.01 9.11 25.80
CA THR A 12 -1.15 10.00 25.77
C THR A 12 -2.35 9.36 25.08
N SER A 13 -3.55 9.72 25.56
CA SER A 13 -4.82 9.27 25.01
C SER A 13 -5.78 10.44 24.90
N MET A 14 -6.23 10.75 23.68
CA MET A 14 -7.19 11.82 23.45
C MET A 14 -8.47 11.32 22.78
N ARG A 15 -9.61 11.85 23.23
CA ARG A 15 -10.92 11.39 22.78
C ARG A 15 -11.86 12.57 22.51
N LYS A 16 -12.51 12.57 21.35
CA LYS A 16 -13.51 13.58 20.93
C LYS A 16 -12.93 15.02 20.86
N HIS A 17 -11.89 15.24 20.07
CA HIS A 17 -11.47 16.61 19.72
C HIS A 17 -11.75 16.91 18.25
N LYS A 18 -11.84 18.19 17.88
CA LYS A 18 -11.78 18.55 16.46
C LYS A 18 -10.36 18.37 15.94
N HIS A 19 -9.39 18.87 16.70
CA HIS A 19 -7.97 18.85 16.36
C HIS A 19 -7.18 18.19 17.49
N ALA A 20 -6.28 17.29 17.14
CA ALA A 20 -5.35 16.67 18.07
C ALA A 20 -3.93 16.78 17.51
N GLN A 21 -3.05 17.38 18.29
CA GLN A 21 -1.64 17.51 17.97
C GLN A 21 -0.84 16.91 19.13
N SER A 22 -0.14 15.81 18.87
CA SER A 22 0.72 15.20 19.87
C SER A 22 2.18 15.57 19.61
N GLN A 23 2.85 16.12 20.62
CA GLN A 23 4.30 16.34 20.59
C GLN A 23 5.02 15.30 21.45
N ALA A 24 6.07 14.68 20.89
CA ALA A 24 7.07 13.84 21.58
C ALA A 24 6.51 12.85 22.62
N CYS A 25 5.47 12.11 22.26
CA CYS A 25 5.00 11.02 23.11
C CYS A 25 5.41 9.68 22.50
N ALA A 26 5.99 8.78 23.31
CA ALA A 26 6.36 7.45 22.84
C ALA A 26 5.12 6.70 22.33
N ASN A 27 4.01 6.75 23.08
CA ASN A 27 2.75 6.10 22.72
C ASN A 27 1.59 7.09 22.63
N THR A 28 0.90 7.13 21.49
CA THR A 28 -0.23 8.04 21.25
C THR A 28 -1.47 7.28 20.80
N SER A 29 -2.59 7.45 21.50
CA SER A 29 -3.89 6.84 21.17
C SER A 29 -4.97 7.89 20.96
N LEU A 30 -5.56 7.93 19.76
CA LEU A 30 -6.48 8.98 19.37
C LEU A 30 -7.80 8.42 18.86
N ARG A 31 -8.91 8.86 19.44
CA ARG A 31 -10.25 8.37 19.06
C ARG A 31 -11.24 9.50 18.81
N LYS A 32 -11.92 9.44 17.65
CA LYS A 32 -12.94 10.42 17.21
C LYS A 32 -12.36 11.83 17.08
N HIS A 33 -11.56 12.05 16.04
CA HIS A 33 -10.94 13.34 15.73
C HIS A 33 -11.25 13.80 14.31
N CYS A 34 -11.19 15.09 14.00
CA CYS A 34 -11.27 15.53 12.60
C CYS A 34 -9.87 15.48 11.98
N LEU A 35 -8.94 16.23 12.57
CA LEU A 35 -7.56 16.37 12.13
C LEU A 35 -6.61 15.86 13.20
N VAL A 36 -5.65 15.04 12.79
CA VAL A 36 -4.55 14.58 13.63
C VAL A 36 -3.22 14.91 12.97
N GLN A 37 -2.30 15.48 13.74
CA GLN A 37 -0.91 15.65 13.33
C GLN A 37 0.03 15.14 14.42
N THR A 38 0.94 14.24 14.04
CA THR A 38 2.09 13.84 14.87
C THR A 38 3.35 14.28 14.15
N ALA A 39 4.10 15.21 14.75
CA ALA A 39 5.23 15.88 14.11
C ALA A 39 6.59 15.49 14.69
N LYS A 40 6.62 14.69 15.76
CA LYS A 40 7.85 14.26 16.44
C LYS A 40 7.93 12.73 16.47
N PRO A 41 9.15 12.17 16.54
CA PRO A 41 9.37 10.74 16.67
C PRO A 41 8.49 10.12 17.74
N CYS A 42 7.79 9.04 17.38
CA CYS A 42 7.03 8.24 18.32
C CYS A 42 7.36 6.76 18.16
N GLU A 43 7.17 5.98 19.22
CA GLU A 43 7.24 4.52 19.08
C GLU A 43 5.95 4.01 18.44
N ASN A 44 4.80 4.37 19.01
CA ASN A 44 3.51 3.85 18.55
C ASN A 44 2.45 4.94 18.46
N THR A 45 1.76 5.01 17.32
CA THR A 45 0.55 5.82 17.14
C THR A 45 -0.62 4.95 16.71
N SER A 46 -1.74 5.05 17.43
CA SER A 46 -2.99 4.39 17.12
C SER A 46 -4.11 5.39 16.98
N MET A 47 -4.78 5.42 15.84
CA MET A 47 -5.90 6.33 15.59
C MET A 47 -7.14 5.61 15.09
N ARG A 48 -8.29 5.99 15.65
CA ARG A 48 -9.58 5.40 15.29
C ARG A 48 -10.65 6.45 15.06
N LYS A 49 -11.36 6.34 13.93
CA LYS A 49 -12.41 7.27 13.50
C LYS A 49 -11.87 8.70 13.41
N HIS A 50 -11.12 8.99 12.35
CA HIS A 50 -10.67 10.35 12.05
C HIS A 50 -10.93 10.74 10.59
N ASN A 51 -10.98 12.03 10.26
CA ASN A 51 -11.13 12.44 8.86
C ASN A 51 -9.77 12.43 8.16
N ALA A 52 -8.80 13.16 8.70
CA ALA A 52 -7.45 13.29 8.16
C ALA A 52 -6.41 13.06 9.26
N ALA A 53 -5.31 12.40 8.89
CA ALA A 53 -4.15 12.23 9.76
C ALA A 53 -2.85 12.34 8.97
N GLN A 54 -1.87 13.01 9.57
CA GLN A 54 -0.48 13.04 9.13
C GLN A 54 0.41 12.57 10.27
N THR A 55 1.29 11.58 10.01
CA THR A 55 2.19 11.06 11.04
C THR A 55 3.64 11.03 10.58
N GLN A 56 4.52 11.67 11.36
CA GLN A 56 5.95 11.79 11.12
C GLN A 56 6.77 11.79 12.42
N PRO A 57 7.98 11.20 12.42
CA PRO A 57 8.33 9.79 12.16
C PRO A 57 7.79 8.86 13.26
N CYS A 58 7.51 7.58 12.99
CA CYS A 58 7.10 6.64 14.06
C CYS A 58 7.52 5.18 13.81
N ALA A 59 7.86 4.41 14.85
CA ALA A 59 8.14 2.98 14.66
C ALA A 59 6.89 2.24 14.14
N ASN A 60 5.74 2.41 14.79
CA ASN A 60 4.49 1.76 14.38
C ASN A 60 3.31 2.75 14.30
N THR A 61 2.60 2.73 13.17
CA THR A 61 1.39 3.53 12.96
C THR A 61 0.21 2.64 12.60
N SER A 62 -0.87 2.74 13.35
CA SER A 62 -2.12 1.98 13.14
C SER A 62 -3.31 2.91 13.02
N MET A 63 -4.01 2.86 11.89
CA MET A 63 -5.16 3.74 11.61
C MET A 63 -6.40 2.95 11.20
N ARG A 64 -7.54 3.20 11.84
CA ARG A 64 -8.81 2.51 11.54
C ARG A 64 -9.96 3.49 11.30
N LYS A 65 -10.66 3.30 10.18
CA LYS A 65 -11.85 4.09 9.76
C LYS A 65 -11.48 5.57 9.60
N HIS A 66 -10.90 5.92 8.46
CA HIS A 66 -10.58 7.31 8.13
C HIS A 66 -10.88 7.68 6.69
N LYS A 67 -10.86 8.97 6.34
CA LYS A 67 -10.97 9.39 4.94
C LYS A 67 -9.57 9.47 4.31
N HIS A 68 -8.67 10.21 4.94
CA HIS A 68 -7.35 10.52 4.43
C HIS A 68 -6.29 10.21 5.47
N ALA A 69 -5.18 9.64 5.03
CA ALA A 69 -4.02 9.40 5.87
C ALA A 69 -2.73 9.52 5.06
N GLN A 70 -1.74 10.17 5.66
CA GLN A 70 -0.39 10.25 5.14
C GLN A 70 0.59 9.83 6.24
N THR A 71 1.42 8.84 5.95
CA THR A 71 2.51 8.42 6.83
C THR A 71 3.82 8.59 6.08
N GLN A 72 4.87 9.07 6.74
CA GLN A 72 6.22 8.97 6.18
C GLN A 72 7.19 8.48 7.27
N ARG A 73 8.29 7.85 6.84
CA ARG A 73 9.39 7.39 7.72
C ARG A 73 8.89 6.55 8.90
N CYS A 74 8.17 5.47 8.59
CA CYS A 74 7.67 4.54 9.60
C CYS A 74 8.20 3.12 9.41
N ALA A 75 8.57 2.42 10.48
CA ALA A 75 8.95 1.01 10.32
C ALA A 75 7.73 0.17 9.88
N ASN A 76 6.59 0.31 10.57
CA ASN A 76 5.38 -0.42 10.23
C ASN A 76 4.15 0.50 10.16
N THR A 77 3.42 0.41 9.05
CA THR A 77 2.15 1.13 8.86
C THR A 77 1.02 0.14 8.58
N SER A 78 -0.06 0.22 9.36
CA SER A 78 -1.27 -0.58 9.15
C SER A 78 -2.51 0.30 9.08
N MET A 79 -3.21 0.30 7.94
CA MET A 79 -4.44 1.07 7.75
C MET A 79 -5.64 0.19 7.41
N GLY A 80 -6.74 0.37 8.15
CA GLY A 80 -7.98 -0.38 8.00
C GLY A 80 -8.88 0.14 6.86
N LYS A 81 -10.16 0.39 7.16
CA LYS A 81 -11.09 1.00 6.19
C LYS A 81 -10.68 2.46 5.96
N HIS A 82 -10.41 2.85 4.72
CA HIS A 82 -10.10 4.23 4.36
C HIS A 82 -10.52 4.64 2.94
N GLN A 83 -10.43 5.93 2.61
CA GLN A 83 -10.66 6.38 1.23
C GLN A 83 -9.34 6.56 0.48
N LEU A 84 -8.43 7.38 1.01
CA LEU A 84 -7.11 7.67 0.47
C LEU A 84 -6.03 7.37 1.53
N ALA A 85 -4.94 6.74 1.11
CA ALA A 85 -3.74 6.58 1.91
C ALA A 85 -2.48 6.86 1.07
N GLN A 86 -1.53 7.56 1.66
CA GLN A 86 -0.19 7.73 1.14
C GLN A 86 0.81 7.27 2.19
N THR A 87 1.74 6.40 1.82
CA THR A 87 2.85 5.99 2.70
C THR A 87 4.17 6.22 2.00
N GLN A 88 5.08 6.92 2.67
CA GLN A 88 6.42 7.18 2.18
C GLN A 88 7.50 6.55 3.07
N ASP A 89 8.57 6.00 2.51
CA ASP A 89 9.76 5.52 3.24
C ASP A 89 9.39 4.63 4.43
N CYS A 90 8.61 3.57 4.17
CA CYS A 90 8.14 2.66 5.21
C CYS A 90 8.73 1.25 5.04
N ALA A 91 9.21 0.59 6.10
CA ALA A 91 9.70 -0.78 5.93
C ALA A 91 8.54 -1.74 5.55
N ASN A 92 7.43 -1.71 6.30
CA ASN A 92 6.25 -2.53 6.03
C ASN A 92 4.97 -1.70 5.99
N THR A 93 4.18 -1.87 4.94
CA THR A 93 2.87 -1.22 4.77
C THR A 93 1.77 -2.26 4.52
N SER A 94 0.72 -2.23 5.34
CA SER A 94 -0.46 -3.11 5.22
C SER A 94 -1.74 -2.28 5.13
N LEU A 95 -2.42 -2.35 3.99
CA LEU A 95 -3.63 -1.57 3.71
C LEU A 95 -4.84 -2.49 3.50
N GLY A 96 -5.87 -2.28 4.31
CA GLY A 96 -7.16 -2.93 4.21
C GLY A 96 -8.06 -2.33 3.12
N LYS A 97 -9.36 -2.29 3.39
CA LYS A 97 -10.36 -1.81 2.41
C LYS A 97 -10.14 -0.33 2.07
N HIS A 98 -9.91 0.01 0.80
CA HIS A 98 -9.73 1.40 0.39
C HIS A 98 -10.18 1.75 -1.04
N LYS A 99 -10.27 3.04 -1.37
CA LYS A 99 -10.50 3.47 -2.76
C LYS A 99 -9.17 3.65 -3.49
N LEU A 100 -8.25 4.43 -2.93
CA LEU A 100 -6.94 4.72 -3.52
C LEU A 100 -5.84 4.60 -2.47
N ALA A 101 -4.72 4.03 -2.86
CA ALA A 101 -3.49 4.06 -2.08
C ALA A 101 -2.27 4.28 -2.98
N GLN A 102 -1.29 5.01 -2.45
CA GLN A 102 0.04 5.15 -3.03
C GLN A 102 1.08 4.81 -1.98
N THR A 103 2.07 3.99 -2.34
CA THR A 103 3.14 3.56 -1.42
C THR A 103 4.48 3.63 -2.13
N GLN A 104 5.42 4.44 -1.63
CA GLN A 104 6.75 4.59 -2.22
C GLN A 104 7.81 4.93 -1.18
N PRO A 105 9.09 4.67 -1.44
CA PRO A 105 9.71 3.37 -1.23
C PRO A 105 9.18 2.57 -0.02
N CYS A 106 9.05 1.24 -0.18
CA CYS A 106 8.77 0.33 0.94
C CYS A 106 9.48 -1.02 0.79
N ALA A 107 9.92 -1.66 1.88
CA ALA A 107 10.47 -3.02 1.76
C ALA A 107 9.35 -4.03 1.45
N ARG A 108 8.19 -3.92 2.11
CA ARG A 108 7.03 -4.79 1.88
C ARG A 108 5.73 -4.00 1.87
N THR A 109 4.92 -4.22 0.84
CA THR A 109 3.58 -3.64 0.70
C THR A 109 2.54 -4.73 0.50
N SER A 110 1.50 -4.74 1.32
CA SER A 110 0.34 -5.63 1.20
C SER A 110 -0.95 -4.82 1.17
N MET A 111 -1.79 -5.05 0.16
CA MET A 111 -3.07 -4.35 0.04
C MET A 111 -4.23 -5.30 -0.26
N ARG A 112 -5.36 -5.10 0.43
CA ARG A 112 -6.53 -5.99 0.31
C ARG A 112 -7.85 -5.24 0.11
N LYS A 113 -8.59 -5.58 -0.93
CA LYS A 113 -9.91 -5.04 -1.28
C LYS A 113 -9.85 -3.53 -1.58
N HIS A 114 -9.29 -3.18 -2.74
CA HIS A 114 -9.15 -1.79 -3.16
C HIS A 114 -9.69 -1.50 -4.56
N LYS A 115 -9.95 -0.23 -4.88
CA LYS A 115 -10.25 0.15 -6.26
C LYS A 115 -8.95 0.40 -7.04
N HIS A 116 -8.07 1.25 -6.51
CA HIS A 116 -6.84 1.70 -7.17
C HIS A 116 -5.67 1.61 -6.20
N ALA A 117 -4.53 1.13 -6.69
CA ALA A 117 -3.27 1.12 -5.94
C ALA A 117 -2.11 1.43 -6.88
N GLN A 118 -1.16 2.20 -6.39
CA GLN A 118 0.13 2.46 -7.03
C GLN A 118 1.25 2.13 -6.05
N THR A 119 2.20 1.30 -6.47
CA THR A 119 3.41 0.99 -5.71
C THR A 119 4.63 1.27 -6.56
N GLN A 120 5.66 1.85 -5.95
CA GLN A 120 6.93 2.13 -6.63
C GLN A 120 8.09 1.85 -5.68
N ALA A 121 9.22 1.40 -6.24
CA ALA A 121 10.46 1.16 -5.48
C ALA A 121 10.21 0.28 -4.25
N CYS A 122 9.57 -0.88 -4.46
CA CYS A 122 9.23 -1.79 -3.38
C CYS A 122 9.91 -3.15 -3.54
N ALA A 123 10.56 -3.68 -2.52
CA ALA A 123 11.16 -5.02 -2.65
C ALA A 123 10.07 -6.09 -2.87
N ASN A 124 8.98 -6.06 -2.10
CA ASN A 124 7.87 -7.00 -2.26
C ASN A 124 6.51 -6.30 -2.26
N THR A 125 5.68 -6.60 -3.26
CA THR A 125 4.32 -6.09 -3.38
C THR A 125 3.31 -7.23 -3.51
N SER A 126 2.28 -7.25 -2.66
CA SER A 126 1.16 -8.19 -2.74
C SER A 126 -0.19 -7.46 -2.75
N LEU A 127 -0.94 -7.57 -3.85
CA LEU A 127 -2.24 -6.91 -4.02
C LEU A 127 -3.35 -7.92 -4.24
N HIS A 128 -4.38 -7.88 -3.38
CA HIS A 128 -5.50 -8.81 -3.41
C HIS A 128 -6.86 -8.13 -3.57
N LYS A 129 -7.67 -8.62 -4.52
CA LYS A 129 -9.04 -8.12 -4.84
C LYS A 129 -9.03 -6.64 -5.21
N HIS A 130 -8.67 -6.32 -6.46
CA HIS A 130 -8.61 -4.92 -6.89
C HIS A 130 -9.21 -4.65 -8.27
N LYS A 131 -9.54 -3.39 -8.54
CA LYS A 131 -9.97 -2.98 -9.90
C LYS A 131 -8.74 -2.69 -10.75
N LEU A 132 -7.90 -1.74 -10.34
CA LEU A 132 -6.69 -1.33 -11.02
C LEU A 132 -5.49 -1.37 -10.06
N ALA A 133 -4.35 -1.82 -10.56
CA ALA A 133 -3.06 -1.70 -9.87
C ALA A 133 -1.96 -1.30 -10.85
N GLN A 134 -1.05 -0.45 -10.38
CA GLN A 134 0.20 -0.12 -11.06
C GLN A 134 1.36 -0.41 -10.11
N THR A 135 2.34 -1.18 -10.58
CA THR A 135 3.53 -1.55 -9.79
C THR A 135 4.77 -1.27 -10.62
N HIS A 136 5.71 -0.49 -10.08
CA HIS A 136 6.93 -0.10 -10.78
C HIS A 136 8.17 -0.34 -9.93
N ALA A 137 9.27 -0.79 -10.53
CA ALA A 137 10.56 -0.96 -9.86
C ALA A 137 10.44 -1.82 -8.59
N CYS A 138 9.99 -3.07 -8.73
CA CYS A 138 9.82 -3.98 -7.58
C CYS A 138 10.57 -5.29 -7.76
N ALA A 139 11.20 -5.85 -6.71
CA ALA A 139 11.84 -7.16 -6.88
C ALA A 139 10.79 -8.26 -7.11
N ASN A 140 9.74 -8.32 -6.27
CA ASN A 140 8.66 -9.30 -6.42
C ASN A 140 7.29 -8.63 -6.39
N THR A 141 6.44 -8.98 -7.35
CA THR A 141 5.05 -8.51 -7.44
C THR A 141 4.08 -9.68 -7.55
N SER A 142 3.08 -9.74 -6.66
CA SER A 142 2.01 -10.73 -6.69
C SER A 142 0.62 -10.08 -6.72
N LEU A 143 -0.13 -10.30 -7.81
CA LEU A 143 -1.44 -9.69 -8.05
C LEU A 143 -2.54 -10.76 -8.18
N ARG A 144 -3.53 -10.74 -7.29
CA ARG A 144 -4.59 -11.77 -7.26
C ARG A 144 -6.00 -11.21 -7.28
N ARG A 145 -6.85 -11.73 -8.18
CA ARG A 145 -8.26 -11.34 -8.38
C ARG A 145 -8.37 -9.86 -8.75
N HIS A 146 -8.01 -9.52 -9.98
CA HIS A 146 -8.04 -8.14 -10.44
C HIS A 146 -8.74 -7.95 -11.78
N LYS A 147 -9.21 -6.73 -12.06
CA LYS A 147 -9.70 -6.38 -13.40
C LYS A 147 -8.53 -6.03 -14.32
N HIS A 148 -7.71 -5.05 -13.94
CA HIS A 148 -6.52 -4.64 -14.71
C HIS A 148 -5.30 -4.46 -13.82
N ALA A 149 -4.13 -4.76 -14.38
CA ALA A 149 -2.83 -4.53 -13.75
C ALA A 149 -1.81 -4.07 -14.79
N LYS A 150 -0.93 -3.15 -14.38
CA LYS A 150 0.29 -2.82 -15.10
C LYS A 150 1.48 -3.03 -14.16
N THR A 151 2.44 -3.84 -14.60
CA THR A 151 3.69 -4.09 -13.87
C THR A 151 4.87 -3.76 -14.78
N GLN A 152 5.83 -3.01 -14.25
CA GLN A 152 6.99 -2.56 -15.02
C GLN A 152 8.27 -2.66 -14.18
N ALA A 153 9.36 -3.09 -14.80
CA ALA A 153 10.69 -3.17 -14.18
C ALA A 153 10.64 -3.98 -12.88
N CYS A 154 10.22 -5.24 -12.97
CA CYS A 154 10.11 -6.11 -11.80
C CYS A 154 10.84 -7.43 -12.02
N ALA A 155 11.68 -7.89 -11.08
CA ALA A 155 12.41 -9.15 -11.28
C ALA A 155 11.45 -10.34 -11.44
N ASN A 156 10.49 -10.49 -10.52
CA ASN A 156 9.48 -11.54 -10.60
C ASN A 156 8.06 -10.97 -10.52
N THR A 157 7.19 -11.41 -11.43
CA THR A 157 5.78 -11.02 -11.45
C THR A 157 4.87 -12.25 -11.50
N SER A 158 3.93 -12.35 -10.56
CA SER A 158 2.90 -13.39 -10.55
C SER A 158 1.50 -12.77 -10.59
N LEU A 159 0.70 -13.11 -11.61
CA LEU A 159 -0.67 -12.64 -11.73
C LEU A 159 -1.67 -13.80 -11.82
N ARG A 160 -2.73 -13.73 -11.02
CA ARG A 160 -3.73 -14.80 -10.91
C ARG A 160 -5.17 -14.30 -10.91
N LYS A 161 -6.03 -14.96 -11.70
CA LYS A 161 -7.47 -14.65 -11.84
C LYS A 161 -7.69 -13.20 -12.26
N HIS A 162 -7.39 -12.89 -13.52
CA HIS A 162 -7.45 -11.53 -14.03
C HIS A 162 -8.11 -11.41 -15.41
N LYS A 163 -8.46 -10.20 -15.82
CA LYS A 163 -8.97 -9.91 -17.16
C LYS A 163 -7.80 -9.41 -18.03
N PRO A 164 -7.55 -8.09 -18.23
CA PRO A 164 -6.27 -7.62 -18.77
C PRO A 164 -5.13 -7.55 -17.75
N ALA A 165 -3.92 -7.83 -18.22
CA ALA A 165 -2.68 -7.44 -17.55
C ALA A 165 -1.61 -7.05 -18.57
N GLN A 166 -0.77 -6.09 -18.19
CA GLN A 166 0.44 -5.74 -18.92
C GLN A 166 1.65 -5.88 -18.00
N THR A 167 2.66 -6.63 -18.45
CA THR A 167 3.94 -6.77 -17.77
C THR A 167 5.06 -6.37 -18.72
N GLN A 168 5.97 -5.51 -18.28
CA GLN A 168 7.09 -5.03 -19.08
C GLN A 168 8.39 -5.08 -18.27
N ALA A 169 9.47 -5.52 -18.88
CA ALA A 169 10.79 -5.60 -18.25
C ALA A 169 10.74 -6.42 -16.95
N SER A 170 10.48 -7.73 -17.09
CA SER A 170 10.47 -8.66 -15.96
C SER A 170 11.30 -9.90 -16.23
N ALA A 171 12.18 -10.30 -15.31
CA ALA A 171 12.97 -11.51 -15.51
C ALA A 171 12.04 -12.75 -15.60
N ASN A 172 11.15 -12.92 -14.63
CA ASN A 172 10.19 -14.03 -14.64
C ASN A 172 8.74 -13.53 -14.51
N THR A 173 7.86 -14.05 -15.35
CA THR A 173 6.43 -13.74 -15.35
C THR A 173 5.60 -15.02 -15.29
N SER A 174 4.75 -15.17 -14.28
CA SER A 174 3.81 -16.29 -14.14
C SER A 174 2.37 -15.82 -14.16
N LEU A 175 1.56 -16.35 -15.08
CA LEU A 175 0.23 -15.87 -15.41
C LEU A 175 -0.78 -17.01 -15.38
N ARG A 176 -1.76 -16.93 -14.47
CA ARG A 176 -2.75 -18.02 -14.29
C ARG A 176 -4.20 -17.55 -14.30
N LYS A 177 -5.05 -18.24 -15.08
CA LYS A 177 -6.49 -17.96 -15.22
C LYS A 177 -6.74 -16.52 -15.67
N HIS A 178 -6.46 -16.25 -16.94
CA HIS A 178 -6.51 -14.90 -17.50
C HIS A 178 -7.27 -14.81 -18.82
N LYS A 179 -7.74 -13.60 -19.17
CA LYS A 179 -8.38 -13.35 -20.47
C LYS A 179 -7.39 -12.82 -21.49
N HIS A 180 -6.77 -11.68 -21.18
CA HIS A 180 -5.84 -11.00 -22.09
C HIS A 180 -4.58 -10.63 -21.33
N VAL A 181 -3.42 -10.93 -21.89
CA VAL A 181 -2.15 -10.50 -21.33
C VAL A 181 -1.21 -10.01 -22.43
N LYS A 182 -0.47 -8.95 -22.11
CA LYS A 182 0.67 -8.49 -22.89
C LYS A 182 1.90 -8.50 -21.99
N THR A 183 2.89 -9.29 -22.36
CA THR A 183 4.17 -9.41 -21.66
C THR A 183 5.28 -8.98 -22.62
N GLN A 184 6.18 -8.11 -22.17
CA GLN A 184 7.27 -7.59 -23.00
C GLN A 184 8.59 -7.56 -22.25
N ALA A 185 9.67 -7.87 -22.97
CA ALA A 185 11.04 -7.88 -22.46
C ALA A 185 11.15 -8.72 -21.18
N CYS A 186 10.92 -10.04 -21.31
CA CYS A 186 11.04 -10.97 -20.19
C CYS A 186 12.02 -12.11 -20.48
N ALA A 187 12.68 -12.66 -19.46
CA ALA A 187 13.51 -13.85 -19.67
C ALA A 187 12.61 -15.09 -19.76
N ASN A 188 11.76 -15.31 -18.76
CA ASN A 188 10.85 -16.46 -18.71
C ASN A 188 9.39 -16.02 -18.52
N THR A 189 8.49 -16.59 -19.32
CA THR A 189 7.05 -16.44 -19.16
C THR A 189 6.39 -17.81 -19.02
N SER A 190 5.53 -17.99 -18.02
CA SER A 190 4.69 -19.18 -17.87
C SER A 190 3.21 -18.78 -17.88
N LEU A 191 2.44 -19.37 -18.80
CA LEU A 191 1.03 -19.10 -19.07
C LEU A 191 0.18 -20.34 -18.78
N HIS A 192 -0.85 -20.20 -17.94
CA HIS A 192 -1.74 -21.33 -17.66
C HIS A 192 -3.22 -20.91 -17.63
N LYS A 193 -4.05 -21.60 -18.44
CA LYS A 193 -5.50 -21.33 -18.63
C LYS A 193 -5.76 -19.89 -19.06
N HIS A 194 -5.61 -19.63 -20.35
CA HIS A 194 -5.72 -18.30 -20.95
C HIS A 194 -6.64 -18.29 -22.18
N LYS A 195 -7.11 -17.10 -22.57
CA LYS A 195 -7.80 -16.91 -23.86
C LYS A 195 -6.88 -16.30 -24.91
N THR A 196 -6.15 -15.26 -24.54
CA THR A 196 -5.23 -14.55 -25.44
C THR A 196 -3.99 -14.12 -24.68
N ALA A 197 -2.82 -14.34 -25.27
CA ALA A 197 -1.55 -13.90 -24.74
C ALA A 197 -0.66 -13.36 -25.87
N GLN A 198 0.03 -12.25 -25.61
CA GLN A 198 1.08 -11.71 -26.46
C GLN A 198 2.35 -11.58 -25.63
N THR A 199 3.44 -12.21 -26.06
CA THR A 199 4.73 -12.27 -25.36
C THR A 199 5.84 -11.85 -26.33
N GLN A 200 6.41 -10.64 -26.19
CA GLN A 200 7.40 -10.11 -27.14
C GLN A 200 8.34 -9.05 -26.54
N PRO A 201 9.69 -9.13 -26.68
CA PRO A 201 10.47 -10.35 -26.81
C PRO A 201 10.51 -11.07 -25.44
N CYS A 202 10.37 -12.40 -25.45
CA CYS A 202 10.58 -13.24 -24.27
C CYS A 202 11.52 -14.39 -24.66
N ALA A 203 12.56 -14.68 -23.87
CA ALA A 203 13.51 -15.74 -24.23
C ALA A 203 12.84 -17.13 -24.17
N ASN A 204 12.09 -17.41 -23.09
CA ASN A 204 11.36 -18.66 -22.92
C ASN A 204 9.88 -18.41 -22.61
N THR A 205 8.97 -19.13 -23.27
CA THR A 205 7.53 -19.06 -23.02
C THR A 205 6.93 -20.47 -22.94
N ASN A 206 6.35 -20.82 -21.79
CA ASN A 206 5.72 -22.11 -21.49
C ASN A 206 4.23 -21.97 -21.14
#